data_AF-A0A635R849-F1
#
_entry.id   AF-A0A635R849-F1
#
_cell.length_a   1.000
_cell.length_b   1.000
_cell.length_c   1.000
_cell.angle_alpha   90.00
_cell.angle_beta   90.00
_cell.angle_gamma   90.00
#
_symmetry.space_group_name_H-M   'P 1'
#
loop_
_entity.id
_entity.type
_entity.pdbx_description
1 polymer ?
#
loop_
_entity_poly.entity_id
_entity_poly.type
_entity_poly.pdbx_seq_one_letter_code
_entity_poly.pdbx_strand_id
1 'polypeptide(L)'
;MGYWQNHIASVADAKVVAAESIKFQDKKKLAELADIIAKFRAAGDFSPAGYESSGVSDWVFKTNGISINFKNGSELGLFDVAFAGVEPPKLDANSPVIASMARALYAGNKDLDMYSKFIKENELNSSIDDSSAKISGDLSKVSSPLYLTPVLLGKLELTDLEVAAVILHEVGHIYYYFRTLMRTVVTDLLADAAANRIMETEDPAVRLRVVKDVERMLNTKVNQPETICTEYKKENVYMHLVTDLLLDRPFISGSQGFANRTWERAADDFATRFGAAPYLASALYKMETSPFYLLRNSSYMNMGVHLTIELFRVTALIAQAAIPILPVISVTFGMILNDPDNTIYDPPQERFEAMRRTLVEELNTIKDKNTKAANEQRKRILDGIAVIDRILLTVKDKDNLYQFIWKTLTPKGRRDRAAVDYQRAIGKYMSNDLRIASAMFNVD
;
A
#
# COMPACT_ATOMS: atom_id res chain seq x y z
N MET A 1 -17.66 16.67 -24.05
CA MET A 1 -18.19 15.62 -23.15
C MET A 1 -17.14 14.63 -22.65
N GLY A 2 -16.03 14.37 -23.37
CA GLY A 2 -14.98 13.45 -22.92
C GLY A 2 -14.22 13.83 -21.64
N TYR A 3 -14.08 15.13 -21.32
CA TYR A 3 -13.48 15.59 -20.07
C TYR A 3 -14.24 15.07 -18.83
N TRP A 4 -15.57 15.08 -18.87
CA TRP A 4 -16.43 14.63 -17.76
C TRP A 4 -16.57 13.11 -17.68
N GLN A 5 -16.54 12.39 -18.82
CA GLN A 5 -16.55 10.92 -18.81
C GLN A 5 -15.25 10.33 -18.26
N ASN A 6 -14.09 10.91 -18.63
CA ASN A 6 -12.81 10.54 -18.03
C ASN A 6 -12.77 10.91 -16.54
N HIS A 7 -13.47 11.98 -16.13
CA HIS A 7 -13.61 12.38 -14.72
C HIS A 7 -14.43 11.38 -13.90
N ILE A 8 -15.47 10.78 -14.49
CA ILE A 8 -16.33 9.80 -13.82
C ILE A 8 -15.62 8.45 -13.63
N ALA A 9 -14.91 7.97 -14.65
CA ALA A 9 -14.16 6.71 -14.58
C ALA A 9 -13.04 6.75 -13.52
N SER A 10 -12.35 7.88 -13.42
CA SER A 10 -11.19 8.01 -12.53
C SER A 10 -11.53 8.47 -11.09
N VAL A 11 -12.71 9.05 -10.87
CA VAL A 11 -13.32 9.14 -9.52
C VAL A 11 -13.73 7.74 -9.03
N ALA A 12 -13.97 6.78 -9.94
CA ALA A 12 -14.14 5.39 -9.56
C ALA A 12 -12.82 4.79 -9.05
N ASP A 13 -11.68 5.01 -9.70
CA ASP A 13 -10.36 4.48 -9.26
C ASP A 13 -9.92 4.95 -7.86
N ALA A 14 -10.14 6.22 -7.52
CA ALA A 14 -9.89 6.74 -6.17
C ALA A 14 -10.90 6.22 -5.14
N LYS A 15 -12.15 5.98 -5.56
CA LYS A 15 -13.13 5.22 -4.77
C LYS A 15 -12.74 3.75 -4.66
N VAL A 16 -11.98 3.16 -5.58
CA VAL A 16 -11.58 1.76 -5.57
C VAL A 16 -10.53 1.51 -4.48
N VAL A 17 -9.53 2.39 -4.28
CA VAL A 17 -8.62 2.28 -3.12
C VAL A 17 -9.36 2.42 -1.79
N ALA A 18 -10.34 3.33 -1.71
CA ALA A 18 -11.21 3.46 -0.55
C ALA A 18 -12.20 2.27 -0.38
N ALA A 19 -12.61 1.63 -1.48
CA ALA A 19 -13.46 0.43 -1.49
C ALA A 19 -12.68 -0.84 -1.15
N GLU A 20 -11.37 -0.83 -1.36
CA GLU A 20 -10.44 -1.88 -0.96
C GLU A 20 -9.78 -1.56 0.39
N SER A 21 -10.21 -0.56 1.16
CA SER A 21 -9.69 -0.35 2.51
C SER A 21 -10.39 -1.24 3.54
N ILE A 22 -9.69 -1.67 4.59
CA ILE A 22 -10.34 -2.28 5.76
C ILE A 22 -11.13 -1.24 6.56
N LYS A 23 -12.10 -1.67 7.37
CA LYS A 23 -12.79 -0.75 8.29
C LYS A 23 -11.84 -0.26 9.38
N PHE A 24 -12.13 0.92 9.94
CA PHE A 24 -11.41 1.43 11.10
C PHE A 24 -11.50 0.45 12.28
N GLN A 25 -10.34 0.14 12.85
CA GLN A 25 -10.19 -0.82 13.94
C GLN A 25 -10.19 -0.12 15.31
N ASP A 26 -10.42 -0.90 16.37
CA ASP A 26 -10.29 -0.42 17.74
C ASP A 26 -8.85 0.04 18.02
N LYS A 27 -8.71 1.28 18.49
CA LYS A 27 -7.43 1.94 18.73
C LYS A 27 -6.68 1.36 19.92
N LYS A 28 -7.37 0.63 20.81
CA LYS A 28 -6.74 -0.13 21.89
C LYS A 28 -5.77 -1.18 21.35
N LYS A 29 -6.04 -1.74 20.17
CA LYS A 29 -5.15 -2.70 19.51
C LYS A 29 -3.74 -2.11 19.30
N LEU A 30 -3.65 -0.88 18.80
CA LEU A 30 -2.36 -0.20 18.62
C LEU A 30 -1.63 0.01 19.96
N ALA A 31 -2.37 0.43 20.99
CA ALA A 31 -1.79 0.65 22.32
C ALA A 31 -1.27 -0.67 22.95
N GLU A 32 -2.03 -1.77 22.81
CA GLU A 32 -1.60 -3.10 23.26
C GLU A 32 -0.31 -3.54 22.58
N LEU A 33 -0.17 -3.34 21.26
CA LEU A 33 1.06 -3.65 20.55
C LEU A 33 2.22 -2.77 21.02
N ALA A 34 1.99 -1.48 21.24
CA ALA A 34 3.00 -0.58 21.78
C ALA A 34 3.48 -1.00 23.18
N ASP A 35 2.57 -1.45 24.06
CA ASP A 35 2.94 -1.96 25.39
C ASP A 35 3.80 -3.24 25.30
N ILE A 36 3.53 -4.11 24.33
CA ILE A 36 4.35 -5.30 24.07
C ILE A 36 5.75 -4.89 23.62
N ILE A 37 5.85 -3.92 22.71
CA ILE A 37 7.13 -3.39 22.23
C ILE A 37 7.90 -2.70 23.36
N ALA A 38 7.23 -1.94 24.21
CA ALA A 38 7.85 -1.28 25.36
C ALA A 38 8.51 -2.32 26.28
N LYS A 39 7.82 -3.43 26.58
CA LYS A 39 8.37 -4.55 27.36
C LYS A 39 9.56 -5.21 26.66
N PHE A 40 9.45 -5.45 25.35
CA PHE A 40 10.51 -6.04 24.56
C PHE A 40 11.78 -5.16 24.55
N ARG A 41 11.63 -3.85 24.36
CA ARG A 41 12.75 -2.89 24.42
C ARG A 41 13.35 -2.79 25.81
N ALA A 42 12.51 -2.80 26.85
CA ALA A 42 12.96 -2.77 28.24
C ALA A 42 13.74 -4.02 28.64
N ALA A 43 13.41 -5.19 28.07
CA ALA A 43 14.18 -6.41 28.27
C ALA A 43 15.59 -6.32 27.66
N GLY A 44 15.78 -5.53 26.60
CA GLY A 44 17.08 -5.29 25.96
C GLY A 44 17.68 -6.51 25.25
N ASP A 45 16.96 -7.63 25.18
CA ASP A 45 17.38 -8.83 24.48
C ASP A 45 16.96 -8.77 23.01
N PHE A 46 17.88 -8.33 22.15
CA PHE A 46 17.69 -8.33 20.69
C PHE A 46 18.30 -9.56 20.01
N SER A 47 18.49 -10.67 20.74
CA SER A 47 18.86 -11.97 20.15
C SER A 47 17.67 -12.60 19.42
N PRO A 48 17.88 -13.62 18.56
CA PRO A 48 16.77 -14.36 17.93
C PRO A 48 15.73 -14.88 18.95
N ALA A 49 16.17 -15.37 20.11
CA ALA A 49 15.28 -15.82 21.19
C ALA A 49 14.44 -14.68 21.79
N GLY A 50 15.03 -13.48 21.93
CA GLY A 50 14.32 -12.29 22.37
C GLY A 50 13.21 -11.87 21.40
N TYR A 51 13.46 -11.96 20.09
CA TYR A 51 12.43 -11.71 19.07
C TYR A 51 11.30 -12.75 19.13
N GLU A 52 11.63 -14.04 19.23
CA GLU A 52 10.64 -15.12 19.33
C GLU A 52 9.74 -14.99 20.59
N SER A 53 10.32 -14.60 21.71
CA SER A 53 9.61 -14.44 23.00
C SER A 53 9.02 -13.05 23.24
N SER A 54 9.16 -12.12 22.28
CA SER A 54 8.70 -10.72 22.41
C SER A 54 7.18 -10.57 22.60
N GLY A 55 6.39 -11.58 22.22
CA GLY A 55 4.92 -11.56 22.23
C GLY A 55 4.30 -10.83 21.03
N VAL A 56 5.11 -10.29 20.11
CA VAL A 56 4.62 -9.61 18.89
C VAL A 56 3.87 -10.60 17.99
N SER A 57 4.46 -11.78 17.73
CA SER A 57 3.85 -12.82 16.87
C SER A 57 2.49 -13.27 17.40
N ASP A 58 2.39 -13.50 18.71
CA ASP A 58 1.14 -13.91 19.37
C ASP A 58 0.06 -12.83 19.26
N TRP A 59 0.45 -11.56 19.44
CA TRP A 59 -0.47 -10.44 19.30
C TRP A 59 -1.00 -10.31 17.86
N VAL A 60 -0.12 -10.42 16.86
CA VAL A 60 -0.51 -10.36 15.43
C VAL A 60 -1.45 -11.51 15.10
N PHE A 61 -1.15 -12.73 15.55
CA PHE A 61 -2.02 -13.88 15.31
C PHE A 61 -3.38 -13.73 16.00
N LYS A 62 -3.40 -13.30 17.27
CA LYS A 62 -4.66 -13.10 18.02
C LYS A 62 -5.54 -12.02 17.37
N THR A 63 -4.93 -10.91 16.97
CA THR A 63 -5.62 -9.71 16.49
C THR A 63 -6.02 -9.81 15.03
N ASN A 64 -5.13 -10.30 14.18
CA ASN A 64 -5.27 -10.31 12.72
C ASN A 64 -5.39 -11.71 12.13
N GLY A 65 -5.12 -12.77 12.91
CA GLY A 65 -5.09 -14.13 12.39
C GLY A 65 -4.01 -14.34 11.33
N ILE A 66 -2.91 -13.59 11.44
CA ILE A 66 -1.75 -13.72 10.55
C ILE A 66 -0.64 -14.38 11.36
N SER A 67 -0.10 -15.48 10.85
CA SER A 67 1.09 -16.10 11.42
C SER A 67 2.33 -15.36 10.92
N ILE A 68 3.14 -14.87 11.85
CA ILE A 68 4.44 -14.27 11.54
C ILE A 68 5.54 -14.97 12.32
N ASN A 69 6.74 -14.99 11.73
CA ASN A 69 7.97 -15.27 12.44
C ASN A 69 8.68 -13.93 12.64
N PHE A 70 8.52 -13.33 13.82
CA PHE A 70 9.20 -12.09 14.15
C PHE A 70 10.71 -12.34 14.32
N LYS A 71 11.52 -11.68 13.50
CA LYS A 71 12.95 -11.97 13.35
C LYS A 71 13.81 -10.72 13.43
N ASN A 72 15.07 -10.93 13.80
CA ASN A 72 16.06 -9.88 13.80
C ASN A 72 16.53 -9.61 12.36
N GLY A 73 16.33 -8.38 11.87
CA GLY A 73 16.77 -7.98 10.52
C GLY A 73 18.28 -8.05 10.30
N SER A 74 19.07 -8.17 11.36
CA SER A 74 20.50 -8.46 11.32
C SER A 74 20.82 -9.78 10.60
N GLU A 75 19.89 -10.76 10.62
CA GLU A 75 20.02 -12.02 9.89
C GLU A 75 20.18 -11.80 8.36
N LEU A 76 19.72 -10.66 7.85
CA LEU A 76 19.84 -10.27 6.43
C LEU A 76 21.12 -9.50 6.13
N GLY A 77 22.05 -9.38 7.09
CA GLY A 77 23.26 -8.56 6.95
C GLY A 77 23.06 -7.06 7.20
N LEU A 78 21.88 -6.66 7.69
CA LEU A 78 21.46 -5.26 7.85
C LEU A 78 21.62 -4.73 9.29
N PHE A 79 22.77 -5.02 9.92
CA PHE A 79 23.00 -4.79 11.35
C PHE A 79 22.88 -3.32 11.81
N ASP A 80 23.33 -2.38 10.98
CA ASP A 80 23.38 -0.93 11.29
C ASP A 80 22.41 -0.09 10.45
N VAL A 81 21.47 -0.75 9.78
CA VAL A 81 20.54 -0.13 8.85
C VAL A 81 19.16 -0.07 9.51
N ALA A 82 18.50 1.09 9.46
CA ALA A 82 17.11 1.21 9.87
C ALA A 82 16.22 0.49 8.85
N PHE A 83 15.86 -0.76 9.14
CA PHE A 83 15.10 -1.62 8.24
C PHE A 83 14.00 -2.37 8.98
N ALA A 84 12.82 -2.32 8.37
CA ALA A 84 11.70 -3.23 8.62
C ALA A 84 11.31 -3.80 7.26
N GLY A 85 10.88 -5.06 7.24
CA GLY A 85 10.43 -5.68 6.00
C GLY A 85 9.83 -7.05 6.25
N VAL A 86 8.93 -7.45 5.39
CA VAL A 86 8.31 -8.78 5.43
C VAL A 86 8.63 -9.58 4.18
N GLU A 87 8.88 -10.88 4.37
CA GLU A 87 8.86 -11.82 3.28
C GLU A 87 7.40 -12.23 3.00
N PRO A 88 6.82 -11.86 1.84
CA PRO A 88 5.47 -12.28 1.51
C PRO A 88 5.37 -13.81 1.50
N PRO A 89 4.21 -14.38 1.87
CA PRO A 89 4.01 -15.82 1.85
C PRO A 89 4.39 -16.40 0.50
N LYS A 90 5.21 -17.46 0.44
CA LYS A 90 5.75 -18.04 -0.80
C LYS A 90 4.72 -18.89 -1.59
N LEU A 91 3.45 -18.47 -1.67
CA LEU A 91 2.37 -19.31 -2.24
C LEU A 91 2.23 -19.22 -3.75
N ASP A 92 2.50 -18.05 -4.34
CA ASP A 92 2.31 -17.82 -5.77
C ASP A 92 3.42 -16.92 -6.33
N ALA A 93 4.29 -17.52 -7.16
CA ALA A 93 5.38 -16.82 -7.87
C ALA A 93 4.89 -15.80 -8.90
N ASN A 94 3.64 -15.92 -9.34
CA ASN A 94 3.02 -15.02 -10.31
C ASN A 94 2.04 -14.03 -9.66
N SER A 95 2.05 -13.92 -8.33
CA SER A 95 1.13 -13.03 -7.61
C SER A 95 1.26 -11.60 -8.17
N PRO A 96 0.16 -10.95 -8.57
CA PRO A 96 0.21 -9.61 -9.16
C PRO A 96 0.70 -8.54 -8.18
N VAL A 97 0.64 -8.83 -6.87
CA VAL A 97 1.17 -7.97 -5.80
C VAL A 97 2.71 -8.00 -5.75
N ILE A 98 3.34 -9.06 -6.24
CA ILE A 98 4.80 -9.20 -6.24
C ILE A 98 5.36 -8.64 -7.56
N ALA A 99 5.99 -7.47 -7.49
CA ALA A 99 6.66 -6.87 -8.64
C ALA A 99 7.86 -7.71 -9.13
N SER A 100 8.29 -7.45 -10.37
CA SER A 100 9.36 -8.19 -11.07
C SER A 100 10.70 -8.23 -10.30
N MET A 101 11.06 -7.14 -9.61
CA MET A 101 12.33 -7.05 -8.87
C MET A 101 12.33 -7.96 -7.63
N ALA A 102 11.16 -8.11 -6.99
CA ALA A 102 10.96 -9.09 -5.93
C ALA A 102 10.81 -10.51 -6.49
N ARG A 103 10.22 -10.71 -7.69
CA ARG A 103 10.13 -12.03 -8.36
C ARG A 103 11.48 -12.68 -8.64
N ALA A 104 12.53 -11.90 -8.91
CA ALA A 104 13.88 -12.45 -9.10
C ALA A 104 14.47 -13.08 -7.82
N LEU A 105 14.07 -12.58 -6.63
CA LEU A 105 14.47 -13.10 -5.33
C LEU A 105 13.42 -14.05 -4.71
N TYR A 106 12.17 -13.95 -5.16
CA TYR A 106 11.03 -14.74 -4.70
C TYR A 106 10.89 -15.98 -5.59
N ALA A 107 11.43 -17.10 -5.13
CA ALA A 107 11.46 -18.35 -5.89
C ALA A 107 10.12 -19.11 -5.97
N GLY A 108 9.01 -18.55 -5.45
CA GLY A 108 7.83 -19.32 -5.06
C GLY A 108 8.19 -20.38 -4.02
N ASN A 109 7.21 -21.11 -3.49
CA ASN A 109 7.50 -22.29 -2.70
C ASN A 109 7.49 -23.53 -3.59
N LYS A 110 8.61 -24.24 -3.64
CA LYS A 110 8.73 -25.53 -4.34
C LYS A 110 8.42 -26.72 -3.43
N ASP A 111 8.19 -26.45 -2.15
CA ASP A 111 7.89 -27.44 -1.13
C ASP A 111 6.40 -27.81 -1.17
N LEU A 112 6.11 -28.99 -1.73
CA LEU A 112 4.77 -29.59 -1.76
C LEU A 112 4.21 -29.80 -0.35
N ASP A 113 5.04 -29.92 0.69
CA ASP A 113 4.58 -30.11 2.06
C ASP A 113 3.89 -28.86 2.60
N MET A 114 4.24 -27.65 2.13
CA MET A 114 3.48 -26.44 2.45
C MET A 114 2.05 -26.55 1.92
N TYR A 115 1.88 -27.09 0.70
CA TYR A 115 0.57 -27.25 0.09
C TYR A 115 -0.25 -28.37 0.77
N SER A 116 0.41 -29.44 1.21
CA SER A 116 -0.22 -30.54 1.95
C SER A 116 -0.92 -30.08 3.24
N LYS A 117 -0.48 -28.97 3.85
CA LYS A 117 -1.12 -28.37 5.04
C LYS A 117 -2.52 -27.82 4.74
N PHE A 118 -2.85 -27.52 3.48
CA PHE A 118 -4.17 -27.10 3.04
C PHE A 118 -5.05 -28.27 2.55
N ILE A 119 -4.49 -29.46 2.32
CA ILE A 119 -5.19 -30.57 1.64
C ILE A 119 -5.63 -31.66 2.64
N LYS A 120 -5.68 -31.38 3.94
CA LYS A 120 -6.08 -32.40 4.92
C LYS A 120 -7.49 -32.94 4.71
N GLU A 121 -8.37 -32.20 4.02
CA GLU A 121 -9.78 -32.60 3.79
C GLU A 121 -10.29 -32.30 2.36
N ASN A 122 -9.42 -32.08 1.37
CA ASN A 122 -9.78 -31.60 0.01
C ASN A 122 -10.54 -30.24 -0.04
N GLU A 123 -10.58 -29.50 1.07
CA GLU A 123 -11.22 -28.20 1.17
C GLU A 123 -10.23 -27.17 1.73
N LEU A 124 -10.10 -26.03 1.02
CA LEU A 124 -9.41 -24.85 1.55
C LEU A 124 -10.43 -24.03 2.34
N ASN A 125 -10.43 -24.17 3.66
CA ASN A 125 -11.36 -23.46 4.53
C ASN A 125 -10.69 -22.21 5.07
N SER A 126 -10.86 -21.08 4.38
CA SER A 126 -10.29 -19.79 4.78
C SER A 126 -11.26 -18.63 4.55
N SER A 127 -11.21 -17.63 5.43
CA SER A 127 -12.02 -16.40 5.27
C SER A 127 -11.21 -15.16 5.62
N ILE A 128 -11.56 -14.05 4.96
CA ILE A 128 -10.95 -12.73 5.17
C ILE A 128 -12.07 -11.75 5.52
N ASP A 129 -11.99 -11.14 6.70
CA ASP A 129 -12.96 -10.16 7.18
C ASP A 129 -12.34 -8.76 7.25
N ASP A 130 -12.66 -7.94 6.25
CA ASP A 130 -12.25 -6.53 6.16
C ASP A 130 -12.85 -5.66 7.29
N SER A 131 -13.89 -6.12 7.99
CA SER A 131 -14.46 -5.38 9.12
C SER A 131 -13.61 -5.51 10.37
N SER A 132 -13.06 -6.69 10.65
CA SER A 132 -12.19 -6.94 11.81
C SER A 132 -10.71 -7.00 11.48
N ALA A 133 -10.35 -6.85 10.20
CA ALA A 133 -9.00 -6.99 9.66
C ALA A 133 -8.36 -8.33 10.04
N LYS A 134 -9.14 -9.41 9.92
CA LYS A 134 -8.78 -10.75 10.38
C LYS A 134 -8.84 -11.80 9.26
N ILE A 135 -7.81 -12.64 9.21
CA ILE A 135 -7.74 -13.84 8.39
C ILE A 135 -8.00 -15.06 9.28
N SER A 136 -8.77 -16.03 8.81
CA SER A 136 -9.03 -17.26 9.53
C SER A 136 -8.90 -18.48 8.63
N GLY A 137 -8.79 -19.65 9.24
CA GLY A 137 -8.74 -20.92 8.54
C GLY A 137 -7.33 -21.33 8.11
N ASP A 138 -7.18 -21.95 6.96
CA ASP A 138 -5.88 -22.49 6.54
C ASP A 138 -4.87 -21.43 6.12
N LEU A 139 -5.31 -20.29 5.57
CA LEU A 139 -4.43 -19.16 5.26
C LEU A 139 -3.76 -18.58 6.50
N SER A 140 -4.40 -18.60 7.66
CA SER A 140 -3.81 -18.08 8.90
C SER A 140 -2.62 -18.92 9.39
N LYS A 141 -2.47 -20.17 8.92
CA LYS A 141 -1.39 -21.09 9.28
C LYS A 141 -0.11 -20.85 8.48
N VAL A 142 -0.19 -20.05 7.42
CA VAL A 142 0.95 -19.75 6.56
C VAL A 142 1.77 -18.66 7.22
N SER A 143 2.95 -19.03 7.71
CA SER A 143 3.83 -18.09 8.40
C SER A 143 4.69 -17.28 7.42
N SER A 144 4.79 -15.97 7.67
CA SER A 144 5.68 -15.05 6.97
C SER A 144 6.75 -14.49 7.91
N PRO A 145 8.05 -14.55 7.53
CA PRO A 145 9.11 -13.84 8.24
C PRO A 145 8.89 -12.32 8.22
N LEU A 146 8.83 -11.70 9.40
CA LEU A 146 8.80 -10.24 9.56
C LEU A 146 10.11 -9.83 10.25
N TYR A 147 10.95 -9.11 9.52
CA TYR A 147 12.24 -8.66 10.00
C TYR A 147 12.14 -7.23 10.53
N LEU A 148 12.67 -7.01 11.73
CA LEU A 148 12.86 -5.68 12.31
C LEU A 148 14.29 -5.56 12.82
N THR A 149 14.99 -4.50 12.44
CA THR A 149 16.36 -4.27 12.89
C THR A 149 16.43 -3.66 14.29
N PRO A 150 17.44 -4.01 15.12
CA PRO A 150 17.64 -3.42 16.44
C PRO A 150 17.84 -1.90 16.42
N VAL A 151 18.29 -1.34 15.30
CA VAL A 151 18.42 0.11 15.08
C VAL A 151 17.09 0.83 15.31
N LEU A 152 15.98 0.26 14.84
CA LEU A 152 14.64 0.82 15.03
C LEU A 152 14.16 0.72 16.49
N LEU A 153 14.67 -0.25 17.24
CA LEU A 153 14.32 -0.49 18.65
C LEU A 153 15.14 0.35 19.63
N GLY A 154 16.36 0.77 19.25
CA GLY A 154 17.27 1.46 20.15
C GLY A 154 17.83 2.77 19.63
N LYS A 155 18.45 2.76 18.44
CA LYS A 155 19.32 3.86 17.97
C LYS A 155 18.56 5.04 17.37
N LEU A 156 17.38 4.83 16.79
CA LEU A 156 16.64 5.86 16.04
C LEU A 156 15.67 6.70 16.91
N GLU A 157 15.67 6.52 18.24
CA GLU A 157 14.79 7.23 19.18
C GLU A 157 13.30 7.22 18.74
N LEU A 158 12.87 6.09 18.19
CA LEU A 158 11.45 5.85 17.96
C LEU A 158 10.75 5.59 19.30
N THR A 159 9.53 6.08 19.42
CA THR A 159 8.58 5.73 20.48
C THR A 159 8.00 4.34 20.24
N ASP A 160 7.46 3.71 21.27
CA ASP A 160 6.89 2.37 21.13
C ASP A 160 5.68 2.34 20.17
N LEU A 161 4.92 3.43 20.12
CA LEU A 161 3.82 3.63 19.15
C LEU A 161 4.33 3.78 17.71
N GLU A 162 5.48 4.42 17.51
CA GLU A 162 6.12 4.53 16.19
C GLU A 162 6.61 3.16 15.70
N VAL A 163 7.23 2.36 16.57
CA VAL A 163 7.63 0.98 16.22
C VAL A 163 6.41 0.10 15.98
N ALA A 164 5.35 0.23 16.79
CA ALA A 164 4.09 -0.50 16.60
C ALA A 164 3.46 -0.17 15.24
N ALA A 165 3.51 1.10 14.83
CA ALA A 165 3.02 1.56 13.54
C ALA A 165 3.79 0.93 12.37
N VAL A 166 5.12 0.84 12.47
CA VAL A 166 5.96 0.16 11.47
C VAL A 166 5.64 -1.34 11.40
N ILE A 167 5.47 -2.03 12.53
CA ILE A 167 5.09 -3.45 12.52
C ILE A 167 3.70 -3.63 11.89
N LEU A 168 2.74 -2.77 12.18
CA LEU A 168 1.42 -2.82 11.55
C LEU A 168 1.47 -2.60 10.03
N HIS A 169 2.37 -1.74 9.55
CA HIS A 169 2.63 -1.57 8.11
C HIS A 169 3.06 -2.90 7.49
N GLU A 170 4.06 -3.57 8.08
CA GLU A 170 4.54 -4.88 7.60
C GLU A 170 3.46 -5.98 7.68
N VAL A 171 2.62 -5.97 8.71
CA VAL A 171 1.46 -6.88 8.80
C VAL A 171 0.43 -6.58 7.69
N GLY A 172 0.25 -5.30 7.35
CA GLY A 172 -0.59 -4.86 6.24
C GLY A 172 -0.17 -5.48 4.91
N HIS A 173 1.14 -5.55 4.64
CA HIS A 173 1.66 -6.22 3.44
C HIS A 173 1.19 -7.68 3.34
N ILE A 174 1.23 -8.45 4.44
CA ILE A 174 0.76 -9.85 4.47
C ILE A 174 -0.75 -9.91 4.28
N TYR A 175 -1.51 -9.05 4.96
CA TYR A 175 -2.97 -9.03 4.88
C TYR A 175 -3.44 -8.83 3.43
N TYR A 176 -2.91 -7.78 2.79
CA TYR A 176 -3.27 -7.46 1.41
C TYR A 176 -2.74 -8.48 0.41
N TYR A 177 -1.62 -9.16 0.69
CA TYR A 177 -1.18 -10.30 -0.13
C TYR A 177 -2.23 -11.41 -0.18
N PHE A 178 -2.67 -11.91 0.98
CA PHE A 178 -3.70 -12.96 1.04
C PHE A 178 -5.03 -12.51 0.47
N ARG A 179 -5.41 -11.27 0.74
CA ARG A 179 -6.66 -10.70 0.23
C ARG A 179 -6.66 -10.63 -1.29
N THR A 180 -5.60 -10.11 -1.89
CA THR A 180 -5.50 -10.05 -3.35
C THR A 180 -5.45 -11.45 -3.95
N LEU A 181 -4.66 -12.37 -3.36
CA LEU A 181 -4.58 -13.77 -3.82
C LEU A 181 -5.96 -14.43 -3.84
N MET A 182 -6.68 -14.43 -2.71
CA MET A 182 -8.00 -15.05 -2.63
C MET A 182 -9.00 -14.39 -3.56
N ARG A 183 -8.95 -13.07 -3.67
CA ARG A 183 -9.90 -12.34 -4.51
C ARG A 183 -9.65 -12.58 -6.00
N THR A 184 -8.39 -12.72 -6.43
CA THR A 184 -8.05 -13.14 -7.80
C THR A 184 -8.60 -14.54 -8.08
N VAL A 185 -8.30 -15.53 -7.22
CA VAL A 185 -8.80 -16.91 -7.39
C VAL A 185 -10.32 -16.96 -7.46
N VAL A 186 -11.02 -16.30 -6.54
CA VAL A 186 -12.50 -16.26 -6.54
C VAL A 186 -13.04 -15.56 -7.79
N THR A 187 -12.37 -14.52 -8.27
CA THR A 187 -12.80 -13.80 -9.48
C THR A 187 -12.67 -14.68 -10.72
N ASP A 188 -11.56 -15.41 -10.86
CA ASP A 188 -11.33 -16.34 -11.97
C ASP A 188 -12.33 -17.50 -11.95
N LEU A 189 -12.59 -18.10 -10.78
CA LEU A 189 -13.57 -19.19 -10.63
C LEU A 189 -15.00 -18.73 -10.94
N LEU A 190 -15.39 -17.54 -10.46
CA LEU A 190 -16.70 -16.98 -10.76
C LEU A 190 -16.84 -16.60 -12.24
N ALA A 191 -15.79 -16.06 -12.85
CA ALA A 191 -15.77 -15.73 -14.27
C ALA A 191 -15.89 -17.00 -15.14
N ASP A 192 -15.20 -18.09 -14.80
CA ASP A 192 -15.32 -19.36 -15.52
C ASP A 192 -16.73 -19.98 -15.36
N ALA A 193 -17.24 -20.02 -14.13
CA ALA A 193 -18.60 -20.52 -13.86
C ALA A 193 -19.67 -19.70 -14.60
N ALA A 194 -19.53 -18.37 -14.60
CA ALA A 194 -20.41 -17.48 -15.34
C ALA A 194 -20.30 -17.70 -16.85
N ALA A 195 -19.09 -17.84 -17.39
CA ALA A 195 -18.88 -18.12 -18.81
C ALA A 195 -19.53 -19.45 -19.22
N ASN A 196 -19.33 -20.52 -18.45
CA ASN A 196 -19.99 -21.82 -18.69
C ASN A 196 -21.51 -21.66 -18.72
N ARG A 197 -22.09 -21.00 -17.72
CA ARG A 197 -23.55 -20.81 -17.62
C ARG A 197 -24.13 -19.93 -18.72
N ILE A 198 -23.38 -18.95 -19.21
CA ILE A 198 -23.77 -18.11 -20.35
C ILE A 198 -23.77 -18.94 -21.65
N MET A 199 -22.86 -19.90 -21.81
CA MET A 199 -22.82 -20.79 -22.97
C MET A 199 -23.96 -21.82 -22.99
N GLU A 200 -24.54 -22.16 -21.83
CA GLU A 200 -25.65 -23.12 -21.71
C GLU A 200 -27.02 -22.56 -22.13
N THR A 201 -27.13 -21.25 -22.37
CA THR A 201 -28.40 -20.59 -22.70
C THR A 201 -28.22 -19.54 -23.79
N GLU A 202 -29.19 -19.44 -24.69
CA GLU A 202 -29.24 -18.38 -25.70
C GLU A 202 -30.12 -17.20 -25.28
N ASP A 203 -30.93 -17.35 -24.21
CA ASP A 203 -31.80 -16.29 -23.70
C ASP A 203 -30.98 -15.10 -23.14
N PRO A 204 -31.04 -13.90 -23.76
CA PRO A 204 -30.31 -12.73 -23.31
C PRO A 204 -30.67 -12.29 -21.88
N ALA A 205 -31.91 -12.50 -21.44
CA ALA A 205 -32.36 -12.11 -20.11
C ALA A 205 -31.72 -12.99 -19.02
N VAL A 206 -31.48 -14.27 -19.32
CA VAL A 206 -30.78 -15.20 -18.42
C VAL A 206 -29.28 -14.86 -18.39
N ARG A 207 -28.66 -14.59 -19.54
CA ARG A 207 -27.25 -14.17 -19.62
C ARG A 207 -26.98 -12.91 -18.80
N LEU A 208 -27.83 -11.89 -18.94
CA LEU A 208 -27.72 -10.65 -18.16
C LEU A 208 -27.89 -10.89 -16.65
N ARG A 209 -28.74 -11.84 -16.25
CA ARG A 209 -28.90 -12.22 -14.84
C ARG A 209 -27.61 -12.84 -14.29
N VAL A 210 -26.96 -13.72 -15.05
CA VAL A 210 -25.67 -14.31 -14.65
C VAL A 210 -24.61 -13.22 -14.44
N VAL A 211 -24.52 -12.25 -15.35
CA VAL A 211 -23.59 -11.11 -15.19
C VAL A 211 -23.92 -10.31 -13.91
N LYS A 212 -25.20 -10.01 -13.66
CA LYS A 212 -25.64 -9.31 -12.42
C LYS A 212 -25.36 -10.11 -11.14
N ASP A 213 -25.41 -11.43 -11.21
CA ASP A 213 -25.06 -12.30 -10.09
C ASP A 213 -23.57 -12.20 -9.77
N VAL A 214 -22.71 -12.21 -10.78
CA VAL A 214 -21.25 -11.97 -10.64
C VAL A 214 -20.97 -10.59 -10.06
N GLU A 215 -21.61 -9.53 -10.59
CA GLU A 215 -21.49 -8.17 -10.08
C GLU A 215 -21.82 -8.08 -8.58
N ARG A 216 -22.89 -8.75 -8.18
CA ARG A 216 -23.34 -8.79 -6.78
C ARG A 216 -22.40 -9.59 -5.89
N MET A 217 -21.91 -10.74 -6.35
CA MET A 217 -20.99 -11.60 -5.59
C MET A 217 -19.64 -10.92 -5.35
N LEU A 218 -19.13 -10.20 -6.36
CA LEU A 218 -17.84 -9.51 -6.29
C LEU A 218 -17.91 -8.06 -5.82
N ASN A 219 -19.13 -7.55 -5.62
CA ASN A 219 -19.44 -6.15 -5.32
C ASN A 219 -18.73 -5.18 -6.29
N THR A 220 -18.83 -5.46 -7.58
CA THR A 220 -18.23 -4.67 -8.65
C THR A 220 -19.17 -4.59 -9.85
N LYS A 221 -18.90 -3.67 -10.79
CA LYS A 221 -19.69 -3.51 -12.01
C LYS A 221 -18.91 -3.99 -13.22
N VAL A 222 -19.61 -4.63 -14.14
CA VAL A 222 -19.07 -5.05 -15.42
C VAL A 222 -19.42 -4.00 -16.45
N ASN A 223 -18.44 -3.57 -17.24
CA ASN A 223 -18.66 -2.55 -18.25
C ASN A 223 -19.39 -3.18 -19.44
N GLN A 224 -20.41 -2.50 -19.95
CA GLN A 224 -21.15 -2.93 -21.14
C GLN A 224 -21.63 -4.40 -21.10
N PRO A 225 -22.42 -4.82 -20.10
CA PRO A 225 -22.82 -6.23 -19.94
C PRO A 225 -23.57 -6.82 -21.16
N GLU A 226 -24.12 -5.94 -22.01
CA GLU A 226 -24.80 -6.29 -23.26
C GLU A 226 -23.86 -7.00 -24.26
N THR A 227 -22.56 -6.62 -24.31
CA THR A 227 -21.58 -7.22 -25.24
C THR A 227 -21.32 -8.68 -24.89
N ILE A 228 -21.20 -8.97 -23.59
CA ILE A 228 -21.04 -10.33 -23.05
C ILE A 228 -22.24 -11.20 -23.41
N CYS A 229 -23.45 -10.63 -23.36
CA CYS A 229 -24.68 -11.36 -23.65
C CYS A 229 -24.78 -11.78 -25.13
N THR A 230 -24.07 -11.10 -26.04
CA THR A 230 -24.06 -11.41 -27.48
C THR A 230 -22.90 -12.30 -27.92
N GLU A 231 -21.98 -12.65 -27.02
CA GLU A 231 -20.80 -13.45 -27.35
C GLU A 231 -21.13 -14.95 -27.38
N TYR A 232 -20.45 -15.68 -28.27
CA TYR A 232 -20.68 -17.11 -28.52
C TYR A 232 -19.48 -17.99 -28.18
N LYS A 233 -18.34 -17.38 -27.87
CA LYS A 233 -17.14 -18.09 -27.42
C LYS A 233 -16.97 -17.94 -25.92
N LYS A 234 -16.84 -19.07 -25.23
CA LYS A 234 -16.60 -19.11 -23.78
C LYS A 234 -15.37 -18.28 -23.42
N GLU A 235 -14.31 -18.43 -24.19
CA GLU A 235 -13.02 -17.75 -23.96
C GLU A 235 -13.19 -16.24 -24.00
N ASN A 236 -14.00 -15.72 -24.92
CA ASN A 236 -14.24 -14.28 -25.02
C ASN A 236 -15.10 -13.77 -23.86
N VAL A 237 -16.12 -14.51 -23.44
CA VAL A 237 -16.93 -14.18 -22.25
C VAL A 237 -16.07 -14.18 -20.98
N TYR A 238 -15.27 -15.24 -20.79
CA TYR A 238 -14.34 -15.35 -19.68
C TYR A 238 -13.34 -14.20 -19.68
N MET A 239 -12.68 -13.94 -20.82
CA MET A 239 -11.72 -12.86 -20.93
C MET A 239 -12.34 -11.49 -20.67
N HIS A 240 -13.54 -11.22 -21.19
CA HIS A 240 -14.23 -9.95 -20.93
C HIS A 240 -14.56 -9.77 -19.45
N LEU A 241 -15.08 -10.83 -18.80
CA LEU A 241 -15.35 -10.81 -17.36
C LEU A 241 -14.07 -10.61 -16.55
N VAL A 242 -13.03 -11.41 -16.78
CA VAL A 242 -11.76 -11.30 -16.04
C VAL A 242 -11.10 -9.94 -16.28
N THR A 243 -11.10 -9.46 -17.52
CA THR A 243 -10.53 -8.16 -17.89
C THR A 243 -11.24 -7.03 -17.15
N ASP A 244 -12.57 -6.97 -17.19
CA ASP A 244 -13.31 -5.91 -16.49
C ASP A 244 -13.25 -6.04 -14.96
N LEU A 245 -13.30 -7.26 -14.44
CA LEU A 245 -13.33 -7.52 -13.00
C LEU A 245 -11.96 -7.34 -12.33
N LEU A 246 -10.86 -7.56 -13.06
CA LEU A 246 -9.49 -7.44 -12.56
C LEU A 246 -8.77 -6.15 -13.01
N LEU A 247 -8.98 -5.63 -14.24
CA LEU A 247 -8.26 -4.43 -14.69
C LEU A 247 -8.75 -3.13 -14.06
N ASP A 248 -10.00 -3.06 -13.61
CA ASP A 248 -10.49 -1.92 -12.82
C ASP A 248 -9.84 -1.84 -11.42
N ARG A 249 -8.91 -2.76 -11.10
CA ARG A 249 -8.23 -2.79 -9.80
C ARG A 249 -6.78 -2.33 -9.89
N PRO A 250 -6.38 -1.37 -9.04
CA PRO A 250 -5.07 -0.74 -9.12
C PRO A 250 -3.91 -1.71 -8.85
N PHE A 251 -4.13 -2.80 -8.10
CA PHE A 251 -3.09 -3.82 -7.86
C PHE A 251 -2.69 -4.61 -9.12
N ILE A 252 -3.49 -4.58 -10.19
CA ILE A 252 -3.35 -5.49 -11.33
C ILE A 252 -3.09 -4.74 -12.64
N SER A 253 -3.59 -3.51 -12.81
CA SER A 253 -3.58 -2.80 -14.10
C SER A 253 -2.47 -1.77 -14.32
N GLY A 254 -1.49 -1.65 -13.41
CA GLY A 254 -0.41 -0.65 -13.51
C GLY A 254 0.95 -1.16 -13.97
N SER A 255 1.89 -0.23 -14.21
CA SER A 255 3.32 -0.56 -14.38
C SER A 255 3.91 -1.14 -13.09
N GLN A 256 5.10 -1.73 -13.15
CA GLN A 256 5.74 -2.35 -11.97
C GLN A 256 5.92 -1.36 -10.81
N GLY A 257 6.29 -0.12 -11.11
CA GLY A 257 6.37 0.95 -10.11
C GLY A 257 5.01 1.27 -9.49
N PHE A 258 3.92 1.22 -10.27
CA PHE A 258 2.57 1.44 -9.77
C PHE A 258 2.07 0.32 -8.84
N ALA A 259 2.34 -0.94 -9.17
CA ALA A 259 1.99 -2.09 -8.32
C ALA A 259 2.70 -2.03 -6.95
N ASN A 260 4.01 -1.74 -6.94
CA ASN A 260 4.79 -1.56 -5.70
C ASN A 260 4.22 -0.44 -4.83
N ARG A 261 3.95 0.72 -5.42
CA ARG A 261 3.37 1.88 -4.73
C ARG A 261 2.00 1.57 -4.15
N THR A 262 1.18 0.83 -4.89
CA THR A 262 -0.15 0.42 -4.42
C THR A 262 -0.03 -0.53 -3.22
N TRP A 263 0.95 -1.43 -3.20
CA TRP A 263 1.19 -2.33 -2.07
C TRP A 263 1.68 -1.59 -0.81
N GLU A 264 2.64 -0.67 -0.96
CA GLU A 264 3.09 0.23 0.12
C GLU A 264 1.96 1.09 0.66
N ARG A 265 1.15 1.66 -0.23
CA ARG A 265 0.01 2.50 0.14
C ARG A 265 -1.11 1.72 0.83
N ALA A 266 -1.30 0.45 0.46
CA ALA A 266 -2.24 -0.43 1.13
C ALA A 266 -1.77 -0.82 2.53
N ALA A 267 -0.46 -1.04 2.71
CA ALA A 267 0.16 -1.25 4.02
C ALA A 267 0.07 0.01 4.91
N ASP A 268 0.33 1.19 4.35
CA ASP A 268 0.11 2.48 5.03
C ASP A 268 -1.36 2.62 5.46
N ASP A 269 -2.33 2.35 4.55
CA ASP A 269 -3.76 2.38 4.87
C ASP A 269 -4.10 1.40 5.99
N PHE A 270 -3.63 0.15 5.92
CA PHE A 270 -3.83 -0.84 6.97
C PHE A 270 -3.44 -0.29 8.34
N ALA A 271 -2.21 0.20 8.50
CA ALA A 271 -1.72 0.75 9.76
C ALA A 271 -2.53 1.98 10.19
N THR A 272 -2.87 2.88 9.27
CA THR A 272 -3.66 4.08 9.57
C THR A 272 -5.07 3.75 10.06
N ARG A 273 -5.70 2.66 9.57
CA ARG A 273 -7.03 2.20 10.03
C ARG A 273 -7.00 1.68 11.48
N PHE A 274 -5.86 1.25 11.99
CA PHE A 274 -5.61 0.96 13.42
C PHE A 274 -5.34 2.22 14.25
N GLY A 275 -5.32 3.41 13.64
CA GLY A 275 -5.01 4.68 14.29
C GLY A 275 -3.54 5.05 14.30
N ALA A 276 -2.71 4.32 13.55
CA ALA A 276 -1.26 4.50 13.57
C ALA A 276 -0.78 5.68 12.71
N ALA A 277 -1.66 6.37 11.97
CA ALA A 277 -1.31 7.39 10.99
C ALA A 277 -0.26 8.43 11.45
N PRO A 278 -0.44 9.15 12.58
CA PRO A 278 0.56 10.14 13.01
C PRO A 278 1.89 9.50 13.45
N TYR A 279 1.84 8.28 14.00
CA TYR A 279 3.03 7.56 14.47
C TYR A 279 3.81 6.98 13.28
N LEU A 280 3.13 6.43 12.27
CA LEU A 280 3.75 5.95 11.05
C LEU A 280 4.43 7.08 10.29
N ALA A 281 3.73 8.22 10.13
CA ALA A 281 4.30 9.41 9.48
C ALA A 281 5.55 9.91 10.22
N SER A 282 5.51 9.96 11.54
CA SER A 282 6.65 10.36 12.37
C SER A 282 7.82 9.37 12.30
N ALA A 283 7.53 8.06 12.35
CA ALA A 283 8.54 7.01 12.22
C ALA A 283 9.28 7.09 10.87
N LEU A 284 8.52 7.16 9.77
CA LEU A 284 9.08 7.30 8.41
C LEU A 284 9.90 8.57 8.27
N TYR A 285 9.42 9.69 8.82
CA TYR A 285 10.18 10.95 8.83
C TYR A 285 11.52 10.78 9.53
N LYS A 286 11.56 10.19 10.74
CA LYS A 286 12.81 9.95 11.49
C LYS A 286 13.75 8.98 10.78
N MET A 287 13.21 7.92 10.16
CA MET A 287 14.01 6.95 9.39
C MET A 287 14.70 7.62 8.21
N GLU A 288 13.96 8.39 7.41
CA GLU A 288 14.44 9.00 6.17
C GLU A 288 15.27 10.28 6.39
N THR A 289 15.11 10.94 7.54
CA THR A 289 15.93 12.11 7.94
C THR A 289 17.15 11.74 8.78
N SER A 290 17.40 10.46 9.03
CA SER A 290 18.60 10.05 9.75
C SER A 290 19.87 10.37 8.93
N PRO A 291 21.03 10.65 9.58
CA PRO A 291 22.26 11.09 8.91
C PRO A 291 22.74 10.19 7.76
N PHE A 292 22.42 8.89 7.82
CA PHE A 292 22.76 7.92 6.79
C PHE A 292 21.88 8.03 5.53
N TYR A 293 20.67 8.59 5.64
CA TYR A 293 19.65 8.62 4.59
C TYR A 293 19.32 10.03 4.05
N LEU A 294 19.75 11.09 4.73
CA LEU A 294 19.47 12.50 4.38
C LEU A 294 19.83 12.90 2.94
N LEU A 295 20.77 12.21 2.30
CA LEU A 295 21.19 12.46 0.91
C LEU A 295 20.51 11.54 -0.11
N ARG A 296 19.71 10.57 0.32
CA ARG A 296 19.08 9.55 -0.54
C ARG A 296 17.79 10.06 -1.18
N ASN A 297 17.07 10.99 -0.53
CA ASN A 297 15.78 11.46 -1.01
C ASN A 297 15.65 13.00 -0.94
N SER A 298 15.49 13.62 -2.11
CA SER A 298 15.34 15.08 -2.27
C SER A 298 14.12 15.64 -1.53
N SER A 299 13.13 14.81 -1.21
CA SER A 299 11.92 15.25 -0.54
C SER A 299 12.16 15.81 0.87
N TYR A 300 13.18 15.30 1.58
CA TYR A 300 13.52 15.70 2.96
C TYR A 300 14.57 16.81 3.02
N MET A 301 15.18 17.17 1.89
CA MET A 301 16.17 18.23 1.82
C MET A 301 15.52 19.61 1.82
N ASN A 302 16.16 20.60 2.47
CA ASN A 302 15.77 22.00 2.29
C ASN A 302 15.96 22.42 0.83
N MET A 303 15.07 23.29 0.33
CA MET A 303 15.09 23.79 -1.05
C MET A 303 16.45 24.38 -1.45
N GLY A 304 17.12 25.13 -0.56
CA GLY A 304 18.43 25.71 -0.86
C GLY A 304 19.49 24.64 -1.17
N VAL A 305 19.59 23.61 -0.32
CA VAL A 305 20.55 22.51 -0.52
C VAL A 305 20.20 21.71 -1.77
N HIS A 306 18.91 21.44 -2.00
CA HIS A 306 18.46 20.77 -3.21
C HIS A 306 18.86 21.54 -4.48
N LEU A 307 18.56 22.84 -4.54
CA LEU A 307 18.94 23.69 -5.68
C LEU A 307 20.46 23.75 -5.89
N THR A 308 21.25 23.77 -4.82
CA THR A 308 22.72 23.71 -4.92
C THR A 308 23.19 22.39 -5.53
N ILE A 309 22.64 21.25 -5.12
CA ILE A 309 22.98 19.94 -5.70
C ILE A 309 22.56 19.86 -7.17
N GLU A 310 21.36 20.33 -7.53
CA GLU A 310 20.92 20.36 -8.92
C GLU A 310 21.79 21.29 -9.78
N LEU A 311 22.21 22.44 -9.23
CA LEU A 311 23.15 23.34 -9.89
C LEU A 311 24.48 22.64 -10.17
N PHE A 312 25.06 21.92 -9.20
CA PHE A 312 26.26 21.12 -9.41
C PHE A 312 26.07 20.06 -10.51
N ARG A 313 24.91 19.40 -10.57
CA ARG A 313 24.59 18.42 -11.63
C ARG A 313 24.53 19.07 -13.02
N VAL A 314 23.88 20.23 -13.13
CA VAL A 314 23.82 20.99 -14.39
C VAL A 314 25.22 21.47 -14.79
N THR A 315 25.99 22.04 -13.87
CA THR A 315 27.38 22.47 -14.14
C THR A 315 28.26 21.31 -14.57
N ALA A 316 28.13 20.14 -13.94
CA ALA A 316 28.85 18.93 -14.34
C ALA A 316 28.46 18.45 -15.75
N LEU A 317 27.18 18.54 -16.14
CA LEU A 317 26.73 18.22 -17.50
C LEU A 317 27.27 19.22 -18.53
N ILE A 318 27.29 20.51 -18.20
CA ILE A 318 27.86 21.56 -19.06
C ILE A 318 29.37 21.35 -19.22
N ALA A 319 30.09 21.04 -18.14
CA ALA A 319 31.53 20.75 -18.20
C ALA A 319 31.83 19.52 -19.07
N GLN A 320 30.96 18.51 -19.05
CA GLN A 320 31.04 17.33 -19.92
C GLN A 320 30.72 17.64 -21.39
N ALA A 321 30.09 18.76 -21.71
CA ALA A 321 29.71 19.13 -23.07
C ALA A 321 30.90 19.39 -24.00
N ALA A 322 32.11 19.51 -23.46
CA ALA A 322 33.35 19.49 -24.24
C ALA A 322 33.54 18.18 -25.03
N ILE A 323 32.87 17.08 -24.61
CA ILE A 323 32.85 15.80 -25.32
C ILE A 323 31.39 15.51 -25.70
N PRO A 324 30.97 15.66 -26.98
CA PRO A 324 29.57 15.70 -27.39
C PRO A 324 28.70 14.50 -26.97
N ILE A 325 29.31 13.32 -26.81
CA ILE A 325 28.60 12.07 -26.49
C ILE A 325 28.37 11.92 -24.98
N LEU A 326 29.24 12.47 -24.13
CA LEU A 326 29.18 12.26 -22.68
C LEU A 326 27.91 12.83 -22.02
N PRO A 327 27.42 14.05 -22.34
CA PRO A 327 26.16 14.54 -21.80
C PRO A 327 24.97 13.68 -22.18
N VAL A 328 24.94 13.15 -23.40
CA VAL A 328 23.85 12.27 -23.87
C VAL A 328 23.85 10.96 -23.10
N ILE A 329 25.02 10.34 -22.90
CA ILE A 329 25.17 9.14 -22.07
C ILE A 329 24.77 9.45 -20.62
N SER A 330 25.26 10.54 -20.04
CA SER A 330 24.99 10.92 -18.65
C SER A 330 23.52 11.25 -18.39
N VAL A 331 22.82 11.89 -19.32
CA VAL A 331 21.37 12.11 -19.22
C VAL A 331 20.61 10.79 -19.40
N THR A 332 20.95 9.97 -20.39
CA THR A 332 20.28 8.70 -20.65
C THR A 332 20.43 7.74 -19.46
N PHE A 333 21.65 7.60 -18.96
CA PHE A 333 21.97 6.77 -17.79
C PHE A 333 21.35 7.34 -16.51
N GLY A 334 21.38 8.66 -16.31
CA GLY A 334 20.72 9.34 -15.21
C GLY A 334 19.20 9.13 -15.22
N MET A 335 18.56 9.12 -16.39
CA MET A 335 17.14 8.80 -16.53
C MET A 335 16.83 7.33 -16.23
N ILE A 336 17.68 6.38 -16.63
CA ILE A 336 17.51 4.95 -16.32
C ILE A 336 17.62 4.69 -14.82
N LEU A 337 18.61 5.30 -14.15
CA LEU A 337 18.80 5.15 -12.70
C LEU A 337 17.69 5.83 -11.88
N ASN A 338 17.05 6.86 -12.44
CA ASN A 338 15.97 7.58 -11.79
C ASN A 338 14.59 7.23 -12.39
N ASP A 339 14.49 6.11 -13.11
CA ASP A 339 13.24 5.67 -13.71
C ASP A 339 12.21 5.43 -12.60
N PRO A 340 11.03 6.08 -12.66
CA PRO A 340 9.96 5.86 -11.69
C PRO A 340 9.48 4.41 -11.61
N ASP A 341 9.66 3.60 -12.65
CA ASP A 341 9.35 2.18 -12.60
C ASP A 341 10.28 1.39 -11.65
N ASN A 342 11.49 1.91 -11.36
CA ASN A 342 12.43 1.34 -10.41
C ASN A 342 12.22 1.86 -8.97
N THR A 343 11.31 2.82 -8.76
CA THR A 343 10.99 3.33 -7.42
C THR A 343 9.93 2.45 -6.75
N ILE A 344 10.31 1.79 -5.65
CA ILE A 344 9.42 0.92 -4.86
C ILE A 344 8.37 1.76 -4.09
N TYR A 345 8.74 2.97 -3.67
CA TYR A 345 7.93 3.81 -2.80
C TYR A 345 7.26 4.97 -3.54
N ASP A 346 6.06 5.35 -3.07
CA ASP A 346 5.46 6.64 -3.39
C ASP A 346 6.36 7.78 -2.89
N PRO A 347 6.36 8.95 -3.55
CA PRO A 347 7.02 10.13 -3.02
C PRO A 347 6.55 10.45 -1.58
N PRO A 348 7.47 10.78 -0.65
CA PRO A 348 7.15 10.96 0.77
C PRO A 348 6.00 11.93 1.07
N GLN A 349 5.91 13.06 0.34
CA GLN A 349 4.83 14.02 0.59
C GLN A 349 3.47 13.38 0.32
N GLU A 350 3.36 12.60 -0.75
CA GLU A 350 2.11 11.95 -1.13
C GLU A 350 1.66 10.88 -0.13
N ARG A 351 2.61 10.09 0.40
CA ARG A 351 2.32 9.12 1.46
C ARG A 351 1.75 9.79 2.69
N PHE A 352 2.37 10.88 3.15
CA PHE A 352 1.88 11.63 4.31
C PHE A 352 0.53 12.32 4.04
N GLU A 353 0.32 12.85 2.83
CA GLU A 353 -0.99 13.35 2.44
C GLU A 353 -2.04 12.23 2.46
N ALA A 354 -1.73 11.00 2.02
CA ALA A 354 -2.63 9.87 2.08
C ALA A 354 -3.01 9.51 3.53
N MET A 355 -2.04 9.44 4.44
CA MET A 355 -2.30 9.19 5.87
C MET A 355 -3.18 10.29 6.49
N ARG A 356 -2.94 11.56 6.12
CA ARG A 356 -3.79 12.69 6.52
C ARG A 356 -5.23 12.52 6.02
N ARG A 357 -5.42 12.07 4.76
CA ARG A 357 -6.75 11.81 4.20
C ARG A 357 -7.48 10.72 4.98
N THR A 358 -6.82 9.64 5.36
CA THR A 358 -7.44 8.58 6.16
C THR A 358 -7.89 9.08 7.54
N LEU A 359 -7.16 10.00 8.17
CA LEU A 359 -7.62 10.67 9.39
C LEU A 359 -8.88 11.52 9.16
N VAL A 360 -8.95 12.25 8.05
CA VAL A 360 -10.17 13.02 7.68
C VAL A 360 -11.34 12.09 7.40
N GLU A 361 -11.11 10.93 6.79
CA GLU A 361 -12.14 9.89 6.64
C GLU A 361 -12.61 9.36 7.98
N GLU A 362 -11.71 9.21 8.96
CA GLU A 362 -12.07 8.78 10.30
C GLU A 362 -13.02 9.77 10.97
N LEU A 363 -12.81 11.08 10.79
CA LEU A 363 -13.73 12.11 11.28
C LEU A 363 -15.16 11.92 10.75
N ASN A 364 -15.32 11.41 9.51
CA ASN A 364 -16.64 11.18 8.94
C ASN A 364 -17.41 10.06 9.68
N THR A 365 -16.73 9.12 10.32
CA THR A 365 -17.38 8.02 11.07
C THR A 365 -18.05 8.49 12.38
N ILE A 366 -17.65 9.67 12.86
CA ILE A 366 -18.18 10.35 14.04
C ILE A 366 -18.88 11.67 13.68
N LYS A 367 -19.20 11.84 12.40
CA LYS A 367 -20.02 12.96 11.95
C LYS A 367 -21.37 12.89 12.68
N ASP A 368 -21.81 14.03 13.20
CA ASP A 368 -23.08 14.20 13.92
C ASP A 368 -23.15 13.47 15.29
N LYS A 369 -22.02 12.97 15.81
CA LYS A 369 -21.92 12.41 17.17
C LYS A 369 -21.25 13.40 18.13
N ASN A 370 -21.95 13.73 19.22
CA ASN A 370 -21.50 14.65 20.27
C ASN A 370 -21.38 13.98 21.64
N THR A 371 -21.05 12.69 21.69
CA THR A 371 -20.78 11.99 22.94
C THR A 371 -19.36 12.29 23.43
N LYS A 372 -19.09 12.12 24.74
CA LYS A 372 -17.73 12.28 25.31
C LYS A 372 -16.68 11.45 24.54
N ALA A 373 -16.98 10.19 24.26
CA ALA A 373 -16.10 9.31 23.48
C ALA A 373 -15.87 9.80 22.05
N ALA A 374 -16.91 10.34 21.39
CA ALA A 374 -16.77 10.92 20.05
C ALA A 374 -15.89 12.18 20.06
N ASN A 375 -15.98 13.02 21.10
CA ASN A 375 -15.16 14.23 21.23
C ASN A 375 -13.70 13.89 21.59
N GLU A 376 -13.45 12.89 22.44
CA GLU A 376 -12.09 12.37 22.68
C GLU A 376 -11.46 11.81 21.40
N GLN A 377 -12.23 11.04 20.61
CA GLN A 377 -11.78 10.55 19.32
C GLN A 377 -11.53 11.70 18.33
N ARG A 378 -12.40 12.71 18.29
CA ARG A 378 -12.26 13.90 17.45
C ARG A 378 -10.97 14.65 17.77
N LYS A 379 -10.69 14.89 19.06
CA LYS A 379 -9.45 15.53 19.53
C LYS A 379 -8.22 14.74 19.08
N ARG A 380 -8.19 13.42 19.33
CA ARG A 380 -7.08 12.55 18.90
C ARG A 380 -6.83 12.64 17.39
N ILE A 381 -7.89 12.64 16.58
CA ILE A 381 -7.76 12.73 15.13
C ILE A 381 -7.18 14.09 14.71
N LEU A 382 -7.68 15.18 15.28
CA LEU A 382 -7.18 16.53 14.99
C LEU A 382 -5.71 16.70 15.43
N ASP A 383 -5.34 16.18 16.60
CA ASP A 383 -3.95 16.17 17.07
C ASP A 383 -3.05 15.38 16.10
N GLY A 384 -3.54 14.24 15.60
CA GLY A 384 -2.84 13.44 14.60
C GLY A 384 -2.66 14.18 13.26
N ILE A 385 -3.71 14.87 12.78
CA ILE A 385 -3.63 15.73 11.59
C ILE A 385 -2.58 16.82 11.79
N ALA A 386 -2.54 17.46 12.96
CA ALA A 386 -1.57 18.51 13.27
C ALA A 386 -0.12 18.01 13.32
N VAL A 387 0.11 16.73 13.67
CA VAL A 387 1.45 16.11 13.56
C VAL A 387 1.86 15.96 12.10
N ILE A 388 0.97 15.41 11.27
CA ILE A 388 1.25 15.19 9.84
C ILE A 388 1.41 16.53 9.09
N ASP A 389 0.58 17.52 9.39
CA ASP A 389 0.67 18.86 8.79
C ASP A 389 2.03 19.51 9.09
N ARG A 390 2.55 19.35 10.31
CA ARG A 390 3.90 19.81 10.67
C ARG A 390 5.00 19.12 9.84
N ILE A 391 4.90 17.82 9.63
CA ILE A 391 5.84 17.07 8.77
C ILE A 391 5.76 17.59 7.33
N LEU A 392 4.56 17.79 6.81
CA LEU A 392 4.30 18.28 5.45
C LEU A 392 4.78 19.72 5.21
N LEU A 393 5.08 20.52 6.24
CA LEU A 393 5.75 21.81 6.08
C LEU A 393 7.22 21.63 5.63
N THR A 394 7.87 20.55 6.06
CA THR A 394 9.29 20.29 5.80
C THR A 394 9.50 19.33 4.64
N VAL A 395 8.61 18.35 4.48
CA VAL A 395 8.70 17.34 3.43
C VAL A 395 7.93 17.80 2.21
N LYS A 396 8.68 18.10 1.15
CA LYS A 396 8.15 18.53 -0.14
C LYS A 396 8.76 17.69 -1.23
N ASP A 397 7.95 17.05 -2.05
CA ASP A 397 8.43 16.30 -3.20
C ASP A 397 9.17 17.23 -4.16
N LYS A 398 10.42 16.89 -4.45
CA LYS A 398 11.30 17.66 -5.33
C LYS A 398 11.87 16.75 -6.39
N ASP A 399 11.55 17.04 -7.64
CA ASP A 399 12.13 16.32 -8.77
C ASP A 399 13.61 16.69 -8.89
N ASN A 400 14.48 15.69 -9.01
CA ASN A 400 15.84 15.94 -9.47
C ASN A 400 15.86 16.23 -10.99
N LEU A 401 16.99 16.75 -11.50
CA LEU A 401 17.14 17.10 -12.91
C LEU A 401 16.70 15.99 -13.87
N TYR A 402 17.07 14.73 -13.59
CA TYR A 402 16.76 13.59 -14.45
C TYR A 402 15.28 13.20 -14.40
N GLN A 403 14.68 13.22 -13.20
CA GLN A 403 13.23 13.03 -13.03
C GLN A 403 12.43 14.13 -13.73
N PHE A 404 12.88 15.38 -13.63
CA PHE A 404 12.26 16.51 -14.32
C PHE A 404 12.29 16.32 -15.85
N ILE A 405 13.46 15.95 -16.39
CA ILE A 405 13.63 15.64 -17.82
C ILE A 405 12.71 14.49 -18.23
N TRP A 406 12.69 13.40 -17.47
CA TRP A 406 11.87 12.22 -17.76
C TRP A 406 10.37 12.55 -17.74
N LYS A 407 9.88 13.20 -16.69
CA LYS A 407 8.46 13.56 -16.53
C LYS A 407 7.98 14.57 -17.57
N THR A 408 8.87 15.44 -18.06
CA THR A 408 8.50 16.55 -18.96
C THR A 408 8.67 16.15 -20.43
N LEU A 409 9.78 15.51 -20.79
CA LEU A 409 10.14 15.27 -22.19
C LEU A 409 9.66 13.93 -22.73
N THR A 410 9.50 12.90 -21.88
CA THR A 410 9.05 11.58 -22.36
C THR A 410 7.52 11.46 -22.44
N PRO A 411 6.94 10.83 -23.48
CA PRO A 411 5.50 10.60 -23.57
C PRO A 411 4.94 9.73 -22.44
N LYS A 412 5.73 8.76 -21.94
CA LYS A 412 5.35 7.92 -20.80
C LYS A 412 5.32 8.74 -19.51
N GLY A 413 6.39 9.47 -19.20
CA GLY A 413 6.46 10.26 -17.97
C GLY A 413 5.43 11.39 -17.89
N ARG A 414 5.05 11.99 -19.03
CA ARG A 414 3.93 12.94 -19.06
C ARG A 414 2.59 12.31 -18.70
N ARG A 415 2.31 11.07 -19.17
CA ARG A 415 1.09 10.34 -18.83
C ARG A 415 1.07 9.96 -17.35
N ASP A 416 2.18 9.44 -16.83
CA ASP A 416 2.28 9.04 -15.43
C ASP A 416 2.16 10.24 -14.49
N ARG A 417 2.80 11.37 -14.83
CA ARG A 417 2.63 12.63 -14.10
C ARG A 417 1.18 13.11 -14.11
N ALA A 418 0.52 13.08 -15.26
CA ALA A 418 -0.88 13.50 -15.36
C ALA A 418 -1.80 12.62 -14.51
N ALA A 419 -1.57 11.30 -14.47
CA ALA A 419 -2.30 10.39 -13.61
C ALA A 419 -2.10 10.69 -12.11
N VAL A 420 -0.85 10.91 -11.68
CA VAL A 420 -0.52 11.25 -10.28
C VAL A 420 -1.07 12.62 -9.88
N ASP A 421 -0.86 13.67 -10.68
CA ASP A 421 -1.35 15.02 -10.40
C ASP A 421 -2.89 15.04 -10.29
N TYR A 422 -3.55 14.25 -11.13
CA TYR A 422 -4.98 14.06 -11.10
C TYR A 422 -5.47 13.33 -9.84
N GLN A 423 -4.82 12.23 -9.46
CA GLN A 423 -5.11 11.49 -8.22
C GLN A 423 -4.95 12.40 -6.99
N ARG A 424 -3.92 13.26 -6.98
CA ARG A 424 -3.70 14.27 -5.93
C ARG A 424 -4.82 15.31 -5.91
N ALA A 425 -5.29 15.78 -7.06
CA ALA A 425 -6.39 16.73 -7.15
C ALA A 425 -7.71 16.16 -6.59
N ILE A 426 -8.05 14.91 -6.93
CA ILE A 426 -9.19 14.20 -6.33
C ILE A 426 -9.01 14.08 -4.81
N GLY A 427 -7.83 13.61 -4.38
CA GLY A 427 -7.53 13.43 -2.96
C GLY A 427 -7.76 14.71 -2.16
N LYS A 428 -7.27 15.86 -2.66
CA LYS A 428 -7.49 17.18 -2.05
C LYS A 428 -8.96 17.56 -1.98
N TYR A 429 -9.76 17.22 -2.99
CA TYR A 429 -11.19 17.48 -3.01
C TYR A 429 -11.95 16.65 -1.98
N MET A 430 -11.56 15.38 -1.78
CA MET A 430 -12.18 14.48 -0.81
C MET A 430 -11.81 14.82 0.64
N SER A 431 -10.60 15.34 0.89
CA SER A 431 -10.10 15.73 2.20
C SER A 431 -10.19 17.24 2.46
N ASN A 432 -11.37 17.82 2.24
CA ASN A 432 -11.59 19.26 2.28
C ASN A 432 -11.33 19.84 3.69
N ASP A 433 -10.52 20.90 3.78
CA ASP A 433 -10.19 21.60 5.02
C ASP A 433 -11.42 22.18 5.74
N LEU A 434 -12.52 22.43 5.01
CA LEU A 434 -13.82 22.77 5.60
C LEU A 434 -14.32 21.72 6.61
N ARG A 435 -13.98 20.44 6.41
CA ARG A 435 -14.34 19.36 7.34
C ARG A 435 -13.54 19.42 8.63
N ILE A 436 -12.25 19.74 8.53
CA ILE A 436 -11.37 19.92 9.68
C ILE A 436 -11.85 21.12 10.49
N ALA A 437 -12.11 22.25 9.81
CA ALA A 437 -12.66 23.45 10.43
C ALA A 437 -14.00 23.17 11.13
N SER A 438 -14.92 22.45 10.48
CA SER A 438 -16.19 22.04 11.08
C SER A 438 -16.02 21.14 12.30
N ALA A 439 -15.03 20.25 12.30
CA ALA A 439 -14.75 19.39 13.44
C ALA A 439 -14.17 20.18 14.62
N MET A 440 -13.34 21.19 14.38
CA MET A 440 -12.78 22.04 15.43
C MET A 440 -13.86 22.75 16.26
N PHE A 441 -14.95 23.21 15.62
CA PHE A 441 -16.07 23.86 16.32
C PHE A 441 -16.85 22.96 17.29
N ASN A 442 -16.73 21.63 17.18
CA ASN A 442 -17.45 20.66 18.03
C ASN A 442 -16.57 20.11 19.18
N VAL A 443 -15.33 20.61 19.32
CA VAL A 443 -14.41 20.20 20.40
C VAL A 443 -14.50 21.15 21.60
N ASP A 444 -15.03 22.36 21.40
CA ASP A 444 -15.43 23.31 22.46
C ASP A 444 -16.81 22.95 23.02
#